data_AF-A0A6S7LLZ0-F1
#
_entry.id   AF-A0A6S7LLZ0-F1
#
_cell.length_a   1.000
_cell.length_b   1.000
_cell.length_c   1.000
_cell.angle_alpha   90.00
_cell.angle_beta   90.00
_cell.angle_gamma   90.00
#
_symmetry.space_group_name_H-M   'P 1'
#
loop_
_entity.id
_entity.type
_entity.pdbx_description
1 polymer ?
#
loop_
_entity_poly.entity_id
_entity_poly.type
_entity_poly.pdbx_seq_one_letter_code
_entity_poly.pdbx_strand_id
1 'polypeptide(L)'
;MEGVSRYITPLTAEEERLLVASTIPKNTGYNIKRAVNVFEPWQSCREDKTVRNVPSSSVNLQICQVGDLTTPLHCMNTETLNLWLSRIVEEVCNAKGERYPARRLYVIICSLKRYLSDKSGLDPLFKDDKRFTLFRKVFDGEVRDAAKKGVE
;
A
#
# COMPACT_ATOMS: atom_id res chain seq x y z
N MET A 1 -13.74 -19.11 -52.10
CA MET A 1 -13.42 -19.92 -50.91
C MET A 1 -12.70 -19.02 -49.93
N GLU A 2 -13.43 -18.38 -49.02
CA GLU A 2 -12.80 -17.63 -47.93
C GLU A 2 -12.37 -18.64 -46.86
N GLY A 3 -11.06 -18.76 -46.65
CA GLY A 3 -10.51 -19.64 -45.63
C GLY A 3 -10.83 -19.09 -44.25
N VAL A 4 -11.62 -19.85 -43.47
CA VAL A 4 -11.88 -19.51 -42.07
C VAL A 4 -10.56 -19.64 -41.29
N SER A 5 -10.01 -18.50 -40.88
CA SER A 5 -8.84 -18.48 -40.00
C SER A 5 -9.22 -19.02 -38.61
N ARG A 6 -8.42 -19.95 -38.09
CA ARG A 6 -8.54 -20.46 -36.70
C ARG A 6 -8.11 -19.44 -35.63
N TYR A 7 -7.56 -18.30 -36.06
CA TYR A 7 -7.02 -17.28 -35.17
C TYR A 7 -7.91 -16.05 -35.19
N ILE A 8 -8.18 -15.53 -34.00
CA ILE A 8 -8.92 -14.29 -33.80
C ILE A 8 -7.96 -13.11 -34.04
N THR A 9 -8.49 -12.02 -34.59
CA THR A 9 -7.77 -10.76 -34.76
C THR A 9 -7.17 -10.30 -33.43
N PRO A 10 -5.93 -9.78 -33.40
CA PRO A 10 -5.33 -9.27 -32.18
C PRO A 10 -6.24 -8.24 -31.49
N LEU A 11 -6.36 -8.37 -30.17
CA LEU A 11 -7.05 -7.41 -29.33
C LEU A 11 -6.42 -6.04 -29.50
N THR A 12 -7.25 -5.01 -29.57
CA THR A 12 -6.78 -3.63 -29.44
C THR A 12 -6.33 -3.37 -28.01
N ALA A 13 -5.47 -2.36 -27.82
CA ALA A 13 -5.00 -1.97 -26.49
C ALA A 13 -6.15 -1.57 -25.54
N GLU A 14 -7.26 -1.07 -26.09
CA GLU A 14 -8.44 -0.72 -25.29
C GLU A 14 -9.24 -1.96 -24.86
N GLU A 15 -9.44 -2.92 -25.75
CA GLU A 15 -10.11 -4.19 -25.40
C GLU A 15 -9.29 -4.99 -24.38
N GLU A 16 -7.97 -4.98 -24.51
CA GLU A 16 -7.07 -5.59 -23.52
C GLU A 16 -7.21 -4.91 -22.15
N ARG A 17 -7.26 -3.57 -22.09
CA ARG A 17 -7.50 -2.82 -20.84
C ARG A 17 -8.86 -3.14 -20.23
N LEU A 18 -9.92 -3.20 -21.03
CA LEU A 18 -11.27 -3.53 -20.58
C LEU A 18 -11.36 -4.96 -20.04
N LEU A 19 -10.72 -5.91 -20.71
CA LEU A 19 -10.62 -7.30 -20.24
C LEU A 19 -9.87 -7.34 -18.90
N VAL A 20 -8.70 -6.71 -18.80
CA VAL A 20 -7.95 -6.63 -17.54
C VAL A 20 -8.80 -6.00 -16.43
N ALA A 21 -9.51 -4.91 -16.71
CA ALA A 21 -10.39 -4.27 -15.73
C ALA A 21 -11.54 -5.20 -15.28
N SER A 22 -12.12 -5.96 -16.21
CA SER A 22 -13.22 -6.90 -15.92
C SER A 22 -12.80 -8.11 -15.06
N THR A 23 -11.51 -8.44 -15.04
CA THR A 23 -10.97 -9.55 -14.23
C THR A 23 -10.74 -9.18 -12.77
N ILE A 24 -10.77 -7.88 -12.41
CA ILE A 24 -10.61 -7.44 -11.03
C ILE A 24 -11.89 -7.77 -10.24
N PRO A 25 -11.82 -8.65 -9.24
CA PRO A 25 -13.01 -8.98 -8.45
C PRO A 25 -13.57 -7.74 -7.74
N LYS A 26 -14.90 -7.62 -7.65
CA LYS A 26 -15.57 -6.47 -6.99
C LYS A 26 -15.09 -6.24 -5.55
N ASN A 27 -14.77 -7.32 -4.82
CA ASN A 27 -14.25 -7.24 -3.46
C ASN A 27 -12.85 -6.59 -3.39
N THR A 28 -12.03 -6.70 -4.45
CA THR A 28 -10.70 -6.08 -4.55
C THR A 28 -10.84 -4.57 -4.66
N GLY A 29 -11.73 -4.07 -5.52
CA GLY A 29 -12.03 -2.63 -5.60
C GLY A 29 -12.54 -2.07 -4.28
N TYR A 30 -13.42 -2.81 -3.59
CA TYR A 30 -13.89 -2.44 -2.25
C TYR A 30 -12.75 -2.38 -1.22
N ASN A 31 -11.87 -3.38 -1.19
CA ASN A 31 -10.75 -3.43 -0.25
C ASN A 31 -9.73 -2.32 -0.51
N ILE A 32 -9.44 -2.01 -1.78
CA ILE A 32 -8.60 -0.87 -2.17
C ILE A 32 -9.19 0.44 -1.65
N LYS A 33 -10.47 0.70 -1.96
CA LYS A 33 -11.16 1.91 -1.49
C LYS A 33 -11.13 2.00 0.04
N ARG A 34 -11.40 0.89 0.72
CA ARG A 34 -11.36 0.83 2.19
C ARG A 34 -9.98 1.15 2.74
N ALA A 35 -8.91 0.63 2.14
CA ALA A 35 -7.55 0.88 2.59
C ALA A 35 -7.12 2.34 2.38
N VAL A 36 -7.48 2.94 1.24
CA VAL A 36 -7.28 4.37 1.00
C VAL A 36 -8.05 5.22 2.02
N ASN A 37 -9.29 4.83 2.34
CA ASN A 37 -10.10 5.46 3.39
C ASN A 37 -9.57 5.23 4.82
N VAL A 38 -8.57 4.36 5.02
CA VAL A 38 -7.81 4.29 6.28
C VAL A 38 -6.63 5.26 6.23
N PHE A 39 -5.94 5.33 5.10
CA PHE A 39 -4.76 6.18 4.91
C PHE A 39 -5.08 7.67 4.92
N GLU A 40 -6.07 8.12 4.14
CA GLU A 40 -6.37 9.54 3.98
C GLU A 40 -6.78 10.22 5.29
N PRO A 41 -7.71 9.67 6.10
CA PRO A 41 -8.04 10.28 7.39
C PRO A 41 -6.86 10.26 8.37
N TRP A 42 -6.09 9.17 8.39
CA TRP A 42 -4.88 9.11 9.20
C TRP A 42 -3.89 10.21 8.80
N GLN A 43 -3.62 10.38 7.51
CA GLN A 43 -2.78 11.46 6.99
C GLN A 43 -3.32 12.84 7.35
N SER A 44 -4.63 13.05 7.28
CA SER A 44 -5.26 14.33 7.61
C SER A 44 -5.16 14.66 9.10
N CYS A 45 -5.39 13.69 9.99
CA CYS A 45 -5.47 13.88 11.43
C CYS A 45 -4.12 13.77 12.16
N ARG A 46 -3.09 13.21 11.52
CA ARG A 46 -1.76 13.09 12.13
C ARG A 46 -1.16 14.49 12.41
N GLU A 47 -0.81 14.74 13.66
CA GLU A 47 -0.35 16.05 14.13
C GLU A 47 0.99 16.45 13.49
N ASP A 48 1.97 15.55 13.53
CA ASP A 48 3.33 15.84 13.08
C ASP A 48 3.60 15.31 11.67
N LYS A 49 3.27 16.10 10.65
CA LYS A 49 3.46 15.73 9.24
C LYS A 49 4.89 15.97 8.74
N THR A 50 5.74 16.57 9.57
CA THR A 50 7.08 17.02 9.19
C THR A 50 8.09 15.91 9.38
N VAL A 51 8.85 15.55 8.35
CA VAL A 51 9.82 14.46 8.41
C VAL A 51 10.88 14.68 9.49
N ARG A 52 11.33 15.92 9.70
CA ARG A 52 12.41 16.28 10.65
C ARG A 52 12.09 15.90 12.10
N ASN A 53 10.81 15.86 12.45
CA ASN A 53 10.35 15.61 13.80
C ASN A 53 10.13 14.11 14.06
N VAL A 54 10.18 13.28 13.01
CA VAL A 54 10.04 11.84 13.14
C VAL A 54 11.27 11.27 13.86
N PRO A 55 11.09 10.53 14.98
CA PRO A 55 12.21 9.98 15.73
C PRO A 55 13.11 9.10 14.85
N SER A 56 14.38 9.52 14.72
CA SER A 56 15.39 8.93 13.84
C SER A 56 15.97 7.60 14.39
N SER A 57 15.60 7.19 15.60
CA SER A 57 16.23 6.09 16.36
C SER A 57 16.12 4.70 15.72
N SER A 58 15.41 4.55 14.59
CA SER A 58 15.25 3.28 13.86
C SER A 58 15.63 3.35 12.38
N VAL A 59 16.17 4.48 11.91
CA VAL A 59 16.03 4.87 10.51
C VAL A 59 17.38 5.21 9.87
N ASN A 60 17.99 4.24 9.19
CA ASN A 60 19.00 4.49 8.15
C ASN A 60 18.34 4.98 6.83
N LEU A 61 17.32 5.87 6.89
CA LEU A 61 16.87 6.56 5.69
C LEU A 61 17.74 7.80 5.48
N GLN A 62 18.04 8.09 4.22
CA GLN A 62 18.51 9.42 3.86
C GLN A 62 17.34 10.40 4.03
N ILE A 63 17.27 11.03 5.21
CA ILE A 63 16.21 11.98 5.59
C ILE A 63 16.03 13.08 4.54
N CYS A 64 17.11 13.46 3.83
CA CYS A 64 17.07 14.46 2.76
C CYS A 64 16.23 14.06 1.52
N GLN A 65 15.89 12.78 1.35
CA GLN A 65 15.09 12.27 0.23
C GLN A 65 13.62 12.03 0.59
N VAL A 66 13.28 12.20 1.87
CA VAL A 66 11.95 11.94 2.41
C VAL A 66 11.16 13.25 2.47
N GLY A 67 9.98 13.25 1.85
CA GLY A 67 9.04 14.37 1.89
C GLY A 67 8.10 14.30 3.09
N ASP A 68 7.50 15.45 3.40
CA ASP A 68 6.47 15.57 4.44
C ASP A 68 5.18 14.82 4.07
N LEU A 69 4.35 14.51 5.07
CA LEU A 69 3.07 13.81 4.92
C LEU A 69 1.95 14.73 4.35
N THR A 70 2.28 15.61 3.41
CA THR A 70 1.34 16.52 2.75
C THR A 70 1.00 16.07 1.33
N THR A 71 1.83 15.23 0.74
CA THR A 71 1.66 14.73 -0.62
C THR A 71 0.60 13.62 -0.65
N PRO A 72 -0.27 13.52 -1.69
CA PRO A 72 -1.17 12.39 -1.86
C PRO A 72 -0.40 11.07 -1.95
N LEU A 73 -0.96 9.98 -1.40
CA LEU A 73 -0.30 8.67 -1.32
C LEU A 73 0.36 8.21 -2.63
N HIS A 74 -0.34 8.35 -3.75
CA HIS A 74 0.15 7.88 -5.06
C HIS A 74 1.22 8.78 -5.70
N CYS A 75 1.41 10.00 -5.18
CA CYS A 75 2.41 10.97 -5.65
C CYS A 75 3.70 10.95 -4.82
N MET A 76 3.73 10.18 -3.73
CA MET A 76 4.91 10.08 -2.87
C MET A 76 6.05 9.31 -3.57
N ASN A 77 7.28 9.77 -3.38
CA ASN A 77 8.46 9.00 -3.82
C ASN A 77 8.66 7.75 -2.93
N THR A 78 9.61 6.91 -3.32
CA THR A 78 9.80 5.61 -2.67
C THR A 78 10.23 5.74 -1.21
N GLU A 79 11.11 6.70 -0.91
CA GLU A 79 11.67 6.96 0.40
C GLU A 79 10.59 7.49 1.36
N THR A 80 9.73 8.38 0.84
CA THR A 80 8.56 8.94 1.52
C THR A 80 7.53 7.85 1.83
N LEU A 81 7.23 6.99 0.86
CA LEU A 81 6.35 5.83 1.09
C LEU A 81 6.94 4.85 2.11
N ASN A 82 8.22 4.52 2.01
CA ASN A 82 8.88 3.61 2.95
C ASN A 82 8.78 4.12 4.40
N LEU A 83 8.92 5.43 4.62
CA LEU A 83 8.72 6.00 5.96
C LEU A 83 7.24 6.02 6.37
N TRP A 84 6.37 6.65 5.58
CA TRP A 84 5.00 6.91 6.02
C TRP A 84 4.13 5.65 6.06
N LEU A 85 4.40 4.67 5.19
CA LEU A 85 3.77 3.35 5.30
C LEU A 85 4.24 2.59 6.54
N SER A 86 5.44 2.86 7.06
CA SER A 86 5.87 2.28 8.35
C SER A 86 5.06 2.88 9.50
N ARG A 87 4.86 4.21 9.49
CA ARG A 87 4.10 4.90 10.54
C ARG A 87 2.63 4.51 10.56
N ILE A 88 1.99 4.42 9.40
CA ILE A 88 0.58 4.01 9.37
C ILE A 88 0.40 2.60 9.95
N VAL A 89 1.34 1.68 9.72
CA VAL A 89 1.29 0.31 10.28
C VAL A 89 1.30 0.33 11.81
N GLU A 90 2.09 1.21 12.42
CA GLU A 90 2.23 1.33 13.88
C GLU A 90 1.07 2.11 14.52
N GLU A 91 0.51 3.09 13.78
CA GLU A 91 -0.40 4.09 14.32
C GLU A 91 -1.89 3.79 14.04
N VAL A 92 -2.22 2.93 13.07
CA VAL A 92 -3.64 2.68 12.73
C VAL A 92 -4.34 1.73 13.67
N CYS A 93 -5.47 2.20 14.18
CA CYS A 93 -6.40 1.43 14.99
C CYS A 93 -7.75 1.23 14.29
N ASN A 94 -8.52 0.28 14.81
CA ASN A 94 -9.92 0.13 14.46
C ASN A 94 -10.76 1.29 15.07
N ALA A 95 -12.06 1.33 14.76
CA ALA A 95 -12.95 2.38 15.26
C ALA A 95 -13.11 2.43 16.79
N LYS A 96 -12.69 1.38 17.52
CA LYS A 96 -12.69 1.32 18.99
C LYS A 96 -11.35 1.78 19.59
N GLY A 97 -10.38 2.16 18.76
CA GLY A 97 -9.02 2.52 19.19
C GLY A 97 -8.12 1.31 19.46
N GLU A 98 -8.58 0.08 19.16
CA GLU A 98 -7.77 -1.12 19.34
C GLU A 98 -6.91 -1.37 18.09
N ARG A 99 -5.75 -1.99 18.28
CA ARG A 99 -4.90 -2.41 17.15
C ARG A 99 -5.65 -3.37 16.23
N TYR A 100 -5.38 -3.28 14.93
CA TYR A 100 -5.94 -4.24 13.99
C TYR A 100 -5.43 -5.66 14.25
N PRO A 101 -6.31 -6.68 14.16
CA PRO A 101 -5.89 -8.07 14.01
C PRO A 101 -4.88 -8.22 12.86
N ALA A 102 -3.94 -9.16 13.00
CA ALA A 102 -2.90 -9.43 12.00
C ALA A 102 -3.48 -9.57 10.58
N ARG A 103 -4.56 -10.36 10.45
CA ARG A 103 -5.26 -10.58 9.17
C ARG A 103 -5.82 -9.29 8.58
N ARG A 104 -6.42 -8.41 9.41
CA ARG A 104 -7.00 -7.14 8.94
C ARG A 104 -5.93 -6.17 8.48
N LEU A 105 -4.85 -6.04 9.26
CA LEU A 105 -3.69 -5.22 8.91
C LEU A 105 -3.07 -5.70 7.59
N TYR A 106 -2.90 -7.01 7.42
CA TYR A 106 -2.40 -7.61 6.19
C TYR A 106 -3.27 -7.25 4.97
N VAL A 107 -4.59 -7.38 5.08
CA VAL A 107 -5.52 -7.02 3.98
C VAL A 107 -5.43 -5.53 3.64
N ILE A 108 -5.32 -4.63 4.62
CA ILE A 108 -5.15 -3.19 4.38
C ILE A 108 -3.87 -2.95 3.59
N ILE A 109 -2.75 -3.50 4.05
CA ILE A 109 -1.44 -3.32 3.41
C ILE A 109 -1.40 -3.91 2.00
N CYS A 110 -1.94 -5.11 1.78
CA CYS A 110 -2.03 -5.68 0.43
C CYS A 110 -2.91 -4.83 -0.50
N SER A 111 -3.94 -4.18 0.03
CA SER A 111 -4.82 -3.30 -0.74
C SER A 111 -4.13 -1.97 -1.09
N LEU A 112 -3.36 -1.38 -0.17
CA LEU A 112 -2.51 -0.21 -0.45
C LEU A 112 -1.42 -0.54 -1.46
N LYS A 113 -0.79 -1.70 -1.33
CA LYS A 113 0.19 -2.24 -2.28
C LYS A 113 -0.41 -2.33 -3.69
N ARG A 114 -1.63 -2.88 -3.82
CA ARG A 114 -2.33 -2.93 -5.10
C ARG A 114 -2.65 -1.53 -5.64
N TYR A 115 -3.14 -0.63 -4.78
CA TYR A 115 -3.41 0.76 -5.15
C TYR A 115 -2.18 1.49 -5.71
N LEU A 116 -1.02 1.34 -5.06
CA LEU A 116 0.24 1.93 -5.50
C LEU A 116 0.75 1.29 -6.80
N SER A 117 0.62 -0.02 -6.93
CA SER A 117 0.96 -0.72 -8.17
C SER A 117 0.13 -0.20 -9.35
N ASP A 118 -1.16 0.04 -9.14
CA ASP A 118 -2.08 0.50 -10.19
C ASP A 118 -1.90 2.00 -10.51
N LYS A 119 -1.46 2.83 -9.55
CA LYS A 119 -1.35 4.29 -9.72
C LYS A 119 0.05 4.80 -10.04
N SER A 120 1.10 4.17 -9.51
CA SER A 120 2.48 4.63 -9.64
C SER A 120 3.46 3.51 -10.02
N GLY A 121 2.97 2.28 -10.22
CA GLY A 121 3.82 1.13 -10.57
C GLY A 121 4.74 0.66 -9.43
N LEU A 122 4.47 1.11 -8.20
CA LEU A 122 5.29 0.78 -7.03
C LEU A 122 4.72 -0.42 -6.27
N ASP A 123 5.59 -1.35 -5.87
CA ASP A 123 5.24 -2.48 -5.01
C ASP A 123 6.06 -2.44 -3.71
N PRO A 124 5.50 -1.91 -2.61
CA PRO A 124 6.21 -1.80 -1.33
C PRO A 124 6.50 -3.16 -0.67
N LEU A 125 5.83 -4.24 -1.09
CA LEU A 125 6.06 -5.59 -0.57
C LEU A 125 7.03 -6.41 -1.43
N PHE A 126 7.51 -5.86 -2.55
CA PHE A 126 8.43 -6.57 -3.45
C PHE A 126 9.80 -6.76 -2.81
N LYS A 127 10.12 -8.00 -2.42
CA LYS A 127 11.28 -8.35 -1.57
C LYS A 127 12.63 -7.84 -2.09
N ASP A 128 12.82 -7.77 -3.40
CA ASP A 128 14.09 -7.37 -3.99
C ASP A 128 14.26 -5.84 -4.05
N ASP A 129 13.18 -5.07 -3.90
CA ASP A 129 13.28 -3.62 -3.76
C ASP A 129 13.75 -3.26 -2.35
N LYS A 130 15.04 -2.98 -2.21
CA LYS A 130 15.67 -2.62 -0.94
C LYS A 130 15.18 -1.28 -0.38
N ARG A 131 14.59 -0.41 -1.21
CA ARG A 131 14.11 0.91 -0.78
C ARG A 131 12.95 0.81 0.20
N PHE A 132 12.22 -0.31 0.22
CA PHE A 132 11.11 -0.58 1.15
C PHE A 132 11.48 -1.43 2.38
N THR A 133 12.77 -1.55 2.71
CA THR A 133 13.24 -2.43 3.79
C THR A 133 12.69 -2.04 5.16
N LEU A 134 12.55 -0.74 5.45
CA LEU A 134 12.03 -0.27 6.74
C LEU A 134 10.58 -0.69 6.89
N PHE A 135 9.75 -0.34 5.91
CA PHE A 135 8.34 -0.68 5.87
C PHE A 135 8.10 -2.17 6.08
N ARG A 136 8.81 -3.02 5.34
CA ARG A 136 8.66 -4.48 5.51
C ARG A 136 9.03 -4.95 6.91
N LYS A 137 10.12 -4.46 7.50
CA LYS A 137 10.53 -4.83 8.85
C LYS A 137 9.48 -4.46 9.90
N VAL A 138 8.93 -3.24 9.80
CA VAL A 138 7.90 -2.76 10.72
C VAL A 138 6.61 -3.57 10.54
N PHE A 139 6.19 -3.78 9.30
CA PHE A 139 5.01 -4.57 8.97
C PHE A 139 5.11 -6.03 9.44
N ASP A 140 6.21 -6.72 9.14
CA ASP A 140 6.43 -8.09 9.60
C ASP A 140 6.49 -8.18 11.13
N GLY A 141 7.03 -7.15 11.78
CA GLY A 141 7.05 -7.01 13.24
C GLY A 141 5.65 -6.91 13.84
N GLU A 142 4.85 -5.96 13.35
CA GLU A 142 3.48 -5.73 13.85
C GLU A 142 2.55 -6.92 13.54
N VAL A 143 2.65 -7.53 12.35
CA VAL A 143 1.87 -8.74 12.02
C VAL A 143 2.20 -9.89 12.96
N ARG A 144 3.49 -10.11 13.26
CA ARG A 144 3.94 -11.15 14.20
C ARG A 144 3.44 -10.87 15.62
N ASP A 145 3.51 -9.62 16.07
CA ASP A 145 3.10 -9.28 17.44
C ASP A 145 1.58 -9.28 17.61
N ALA A 146 0.82 -8.91 16.58
CA ALA A 146 -0.63 -9.07 16.53
C ALA A 146 -1.04 -10.55 16.56
N ALA A 147 -0.32 -11.43 15.85
CA ALA A 147 -0.58 -12.87 15.85
C ALA A 147 -0.36 -13.52 17.22
N LYS A 148 0.70 -13.11 17.96
CA LYS A 148 0.97 -13.61 19.33
C LYS A 148 -0.12 -13.25 20.33
N LYS A 149 -0.82 -12.12 20.13
CA LYS A 149 -1.84 -11.61 21.06
C LYS A 149 -3.20 -12.32 20.90
N GLY A 150 -3.35 -13.26 19.96
CA GLY A 150 -4.58 -14.05 19.79
C GLY A 150 -5.81 -13.24 19.39
N VAL A 151 -5.63 -12.01 18.88
CA VAL A 151 -6.73 -11.18 18.39
C VAL A 151 -7.10 -11.67 16.99
N GLU A 152 -7.99 -12.67 16.91
CA GLU A 152 -8.66 -13.11 15.66
C GLU A 152 -10.02 -12.45 15.48
#